data_AF-A0A6A6SKW8-F1
#
_entry.id   AF-A0A6A6SKW8-F1
#
_cell.length_a   1.000
_cell.length_b   1.000
_cell.length_c   1.000
_cell.angle_alpha   90.00
_cell.angle_beta   90.00
_cell.angle_gamma   90.00
#
_symmetry.space_group_name_H-M   'P 1'
#
loop_
_entity.id
_entity.type
_entity.pdbx_description
1 polymer ?
#
loop_
_entity_poly.entity_id
_entity_poly.type
_entity_poly.pdbx_seq_one_letter_code
_entity_poly.pdbx_strand_id
1 'polypeptide(L)' 'MAGLVVKPPGRWKETEELDVQVIETRKRVLGEEHPYTLTSINTLALTLKGKGLIK' A
#
# COMPACT_ATOMS: atom_id res chain seq x y z
N MET A 1 -32.16 1.26 -8.50
CA MET A 1 -31.31 2.31 -7.92
C MET A 1 -30.21 1.62 -7.12
N ALA A 2 -29.04 1.41 -7.71
CA ALA A 2 -27.92 0.74 -7.04
C ALA A 2 -27.32 1.69 -5.99
N GLY A 3 -27.50 1.36 -4.71
CA GLY A 3 -26.84 2.06 -3.61
C GLY A 3 -25.34 1.86 -3.73
N LEU A 4 -24.64 2.92 -4.13
CA LEU A 4 -23.19 2.99 -4.13
C LEU A 4 -22.73 2.79 -2.68
N VAL A 5 -22.24 1.58 -2.36
CA VAL A 5 -21.58 1.30 -1.08
C VAL A 5 -20.27 2.07 -1.08
N VAL A 6 -20.34 3.33 -0.68
CA VAL A 6 -19.17 4.15 -0.37
C VAL A 6 -18.51 3.52 0.85
N LYS A 7 -17.42 2.77 0.60
CA LYS A 7 -16.53 2.26 1.65
C LYS A 7 -15.98 3.46 2.43
N PRO A 8 -16.09 3.49 3.77
CA PRO A 8 -15.65 4.65 4.55
C PRO A 8 -14.12 4.79 4.50
N PRO A 9 -13.57 6.02 4.50
CA PRO A 9 -12.14 6.30 4.39
C PRO A 9 -11.37 6.04 5.70
N GLY A 10 -11.77 5.04 6.49
CA GLY A 10 -11.16 4.71 7.79
C GLY A 10 -10.15 3.56 7.77
N ARG A 11 -10.07 2.78 6.69
CA ARG A 11 -9.26 1.54 6.63
C ARG A 11 -7.85 1.71 6.03
N TRP A 12 -7.55 2.90 5.52
CA TRP A 12 -6.30 3.17 4.81
C TRP A 12 -5.06 3.19 5.72
N LYS A 13 -5.23 3.32 7.04
CA LYS A 13 -4.13 3.34 8.00
C LYS A 13 -3.66 1.92 8.33
N GLU A 14 -4.60 1.02 8.62
CA GLU A 14 -4.33 -0.43 8.75
C GLU A 14 -3.72 -1.02 7.48
N THR A 15 -4.16 -0.57 6.31
CA THR A 15 -3.64 -1.07 5.03
C THR A 15 -2.20 -0.63 4.79
N GLU A 16 -1.83 0.57 5.26
CA GLU A 16 -0.46 1.09 5.15
C GLU A 16 0.51 0.33 6.07
N GLU A 17 0.11 0.06 7.32
CA GLU A 17 0.91 -0.76 8.23
C GLU A 17 1.07 -2.20 7.74
N LEU A 18 0.01 -2.79 7.17
CA LEU A 18 0.09 -4.11 6.54
C LEU A 18 1.01 -4.11 5.32
N ASP A 19 0.92 -3.10 4.44
CA ASP A 19 1.80 -3.01 3.27
C ASP A 19 3.27 -2.81 3.67
N VAL A 20 3.55 -2.03 4.71
CA VAL A 20 4.92 -1.87 5.24
C VAL A 20 5.46 -3.21 5.75
N GLN A 21 4.69 -3.95 6.55
CA GLN A 21 5.11 -5.28 7.04
C GLN A 21 5.31 -6.28 5.89
N VAL A 22 4.47 -6.23 4.86
CA VAL A 22 4.60 -7.08 3.67
C VAL A 22 5.86 -6.73 2.88
N ILE A 23 6.16 -5.44 2.70
CA ILE A 23 7.40 -5.00 2.02
C ILE A 23 8.61 -5.44 2.83
N GLU A 24 8.62 -5.28 4.15
CA GLU A 24 9.74 -5.68 5.01
C GLU A 24 9.98 -7.19 4.98
N THR A 25 8.90 -7.97 5.06
CA THR A 25 8.97 -9.44 4.94
C THR A 25 9.47 -9.85 3.55
N ARG A 26 8.98 -9.21 2.49
CA ARG A 26 9.42 -9.48 1.11
C ARG A 26 10.87 -9.06 0.89
N LYS A 27 11.32 -7.92 1.43
CA LYS A 27 12.73 -7.52 1.41
C LYS A 27 13.62 -8.58 2.08
N ARG A 28 13.19 -9.12 3.23
CA ARG A 28 13.96 -10.15 3.96
C ARG A 28 13.99 -11.50 3.24
N VAL A 29 12.89 -11.90 2.60
CA VAL A 29 12.74 -13.24 1.99
C VAL A 29 13.20 -13.26 0.53
N LEU A 30 12.91 -12.22 -0.24
CA LEU A 30 13.10 -12.16 -1.69
C LEU A 30 14.20 -11.17 -2.11
N GLY A 31 14.63 -10.28 -1.21
CA GLY A 31 15.57 -9.20 -1.51
C GLY A 31 14.89 -7.92 -1.99
N GLU A 32 15.67 -6.83 -1.98
CA GLU A 32 15.20 -5.49 -2.35
C GLU A 32 14.97 -5.34 -3.86
N GLU A 33 15.74 -6.05 -4.67
CA GLU A 33 15.67 -6.01 -6.14
C GLU A 33 14.55 -6.87 -6.72
N HIS A 34 13.84 -7.63 -5.87
CA HIS A 34 12.81 -8.53 -6.36
C HIS A 34 11.62 -7.74 -6.96
N PRO A 35 11.11 -8.13 -8.14
CA PRO A 35 10.05 -7.39 -8.83
C PRO A 35 8.78 -7.19 -7.99
N TYR A 36 8.44 -8.18 -7.16
CA TYR A 36 7.29 -8.09 -6.26
C TYR A 36 7.49 -7.13 -5.08
N THR A 37 8.73 -6.91 -4.64
CA THR A 37 9.07 -5.93 -3.62
C THR A 37 8.93 -4.52 -4.20
N LEU A 38 9.49 -4.28 -5.39
CA LEU A 38 9.37 -3.02 -6.11
C LEU A 38 7.91 -2.67 -6.45
N THR A 39 7.12 -3.67 -6.84
CA THR A 39 5.68 -3.49 -7.11
C THR A 39 4.93 -3.05 -5.85
N SER A 40 5.19 -3.66 -4.70
CA SER A 40 4.57 -3.24 -3.44
C SER A 40 5.00 -1.83 -3.00
N ILE A 41 6.27 -1.48 -3.17
CA ILE A 41 6.76 -0.11 -2.88
C ILE A 41 6.05 0.91 -3.78
N ASN A 42 5.86 0.59 -5.06
CA ASN A 42 5.15 1.47 -5.99
C ASN A 42 3.66 1.63 -5.60
N THR A 43 2.99 0.55 -5.18
CA THR A 43 1.60 0.61 -4.65
C THR A 43 1.50 1.49 -3.41
N LEU A 44 2.48 1.39 -2.50
CA LEU A 44 2.55 2.24 -1.32
C LEU A 44 2.78 3.71 -1.69
N ALA A 45 3.70 3.99 -2.61
CA ALA A 45 3.98 5.34 -3.10
C ALA A 45 2.74 6.00 -3.76
N LEU A 46 1.98 5.23 -4.55
CA LEU A 46 0.72 5.69 -5.13
C LEU A 46 -0.34 5.98 -4.07
N THR A 47 -0.43 5.12 -3.05
CA THR A 47 -1.35 5.31 -1.92
C THR A 47 -1.00 6.57 -1.12
N LEU A 48 0.29 6.79 -0.84
CA LEU A 48 0.78 7.98 -0.15
C LEU A 48 0.62 9.26 -0.99
N LYS A 49 0.85 9.18 -2.30
CA LYS A 49 0.59 10.29 -3.25
C LYS A 49 -0.90 10.63 -3.30
N GLY A 50 -1.78 9.62 -3.33
CA GLY A 50 -3.23 9.81 -3.26
C GLY A 50 -3.70 10.41 -1.94
N LYS A 51 -2.97 10.16 -0.84
CA LYS A 51 -3.17 10.80 0.47
C LYS A 51 -2.61 12.23 0.57
N GLY A 52 -1.91 12.72 -0.46
CA GLY A 52 -1.28 14.05 -0.45
C GLY A 52 -0.11 14.19 0.54
N LEU A 53 0.43 13.07 1.02
CA LEU A 53 1.57 13.03 1.94
C LEU A 53 2.91 13.18 1.22
N ILE A 54 2.94 12.92 -0.08
CA ILE A 54 4.12 13.13 -0.94
C ILE A 54 3.68 14.14 -2.01
N LYS A 55 4.28 15.33 -1.99
CA LYS A 55 4.08 16.42 -2.97
C LYS A 55 5.16 16.37 -4.03
#